data_AF-A0A3D5FW84-F1
#
_entry.id   AF-A0A3D5FW84-F1
#
_cell.length_a   1.000
_cell.length_b   1.000
_cell.length_c   1.000
_cell.angle_alpha   90.00
_cell.angle_beta   90.00
_cell.angle_gamma   90.00
#
_symmetry.space_group_name_H-M   'P 1'
#
loop_
_entity.id
_entity.type
_entity.pdbx_description
1 polymer ?
#
loop_
_entity_poly.entity_id
_entity_poly.type
_entity_poly.pdbx_seq_one_letter_code
_entity_poly.pdbx_strand_id
1 'polypeptide(L)'
;MWSVLPHQPKPEGPAITRGACLIVLLSLCCVADLSAASGNTSGAVFPPSLEPYADGHLGSIAEILLHRIEVEPFNLAATIIFLCAIIHTFLTSRLMEISHRWEHEYAERVAKGERAKGSAHFGAGVFHFLGEVEAVFGIWAVVLVGAIIGFYDWNTTILYLTNVNYTEPMFVGVIMILAATRPMLKAAELLMWKVANLFGGMLAAWWLTILTLGPILGSFITEPGAMTISALLLGEKFYALAPSNRFKYATLGLLFVNISVGGTLTHFAAPPVLMVAGPWDWGLMHMLTSFGWKAVIGIVVANAIYFLHFRGEMDQLQGKYAVVRMKRELQSRFVRLDDLQREFEALEESVGEQLGFTASFHAKCDEIKTQLHAQILAKVDGLEEQVQHHVDRALLDEAFEQRFEEIRMATMRKSLPGLLPTDQRPRYRDPNWDQREDFVPGWMIFIHILFMAWTVFNAHYPALFI
;
A
#
# COMPACT_ATOMS: atom_id res chain seq x y z
N MET A 1 10.94 12.37 -11.55
CA MET A 1 11.54 13.08 -10.40
C MET A 1 10.87 12.60 -9.12
N TRP A 2 11.04 11.32 -8.80
CA TRP A 2 10.54 10.65 -7.60
C TRP A 2 11.69 9.73 -7.17
N SER A 3 12.52 10.18 -6.21
CA SER A 3 13.55 9.36 -5.60
C SER A 3 12.98 8.77 -4.32
N VAL A 4 12.44 7.57 -4.41
CA VAL A 4 12.09 6.77 -3.23
C VAL A 4 13.42 6.33 -2.60
N LEU A 5 13.80 6.96 -1.50
CA LEU A 5 14.92 6.51 -0.69
C LEU A 5 14.57 5.12 -0.10
N PRO A 6 15.51 4.17 -0.07
CA PRO A 6 15.24 2.83 0.45
C PRO A 6 14.94 2.88 1.95
N HIS A 7 13.83 2.27 2.35
CA HIS A 7 13.48 2.01 3.75
C HIS A 7 14.65 1.31 4.46
N GLN A 8 15.31 2.04 5.37
CA GLN A 8 16.20 1.45 6.37
C GLN A 8 15.32 0.79 7.45
N PRO A 9 15.67 -0.42 7.95
CA PRO A 9 14.95 -1.01 9.06
C PRO A 9 15.15 -0.16 10.32
N LYS A 10 14.04 0.28 10.93
CA LYS A 10 14.04 1.00 12.22
C LYS A 10 14.42 0.01 13.34
N PRO A 11 15.26 0.40 14.32
CA PRO A 11 15.43 -0.40 15.53
C PRO A 11 14.14 -0.39 16.35
N GLU A 12 13.76 -1.57 16.86
CA GLU A 12 12.61 -1.76 17.73
C GLU A 12 12.80 -0.96 19.03
N GLY A 13 11.84 -0.09 19.33
CA GLY A 13 11.78 0.73 20.55
C GLY A 13 10.35 0.77 21.11
N PRO A 14 10.17 0.93 22.43
CA PRO A 14 9.02 0.36 23.12
C PRO A 14 7.77 1.23 23.13
N ALA A 15 6.64 0.52 23.23
CA ALA A 15 5.37 0.91 23.87
C ALA A 15 4.53 2.02 23.20
N ILE A 16 3.79 1.59 22.20
CA ILE A 16 2.47 2.10 21.81
C ILE A 16 1.54 1.99 23.03
N THR A 17 1.25 3.05 23.79
CA THR A 17 0.15 2.98 24.80
C THR A 17 -0.49 4.30 25.23
N ARG A 18 -0.12 5.48 24.71
CA ARG A 18 -0.67 6.75 25.26
C ARG A 18 -1.27 7.75 24.26
N GLY A 19 -1.30 7.42 22.96
CA GLY A 19 -1.75 8.36 21.91
C GLY A 19 -3.21 8.22 21.46
N ALA A 20 -3.83 7.05 21.65
CA ALA A 20 -5.21 6.81 21.21
C ALA A 20 -6.26 7.66 21.95
N CYS A 21 -5.89 8.26 23.08
CA CYS A 21 -6.83 9.02 23.91
C CYS A 21 -7.24 10.37 23.32
N LEU A 22 -6.42 11.05 22.51
CA LEU A 22 -6.69 12.47 22.18
C LEU A 22 -7.78 12.66 21.11
N ILE A 23 -7.90 11.73 20.16
CA ILE A 23 -8.97 11.77 19.14
C ILE A 23 -10.26 11.18 19.70
N VAL A 24 -10.16 10.15 20.55
CA VAL A 24 -11.28 9.63 21.35
C VAL A 24 -11.86 10.73 22.24
N LEU A 25 -11.03 11.59 22.85
CA LEU A 25 -11.45 12.74 23.65
C LEU A 25 -12.17 13.82 22.83
N LEU A 26 -11.73 14.11 21.60
CA LEU A 26 -12.39 15.08 20.73
C LEU A 26 -13.75 14.57 20.21
N SER A 27 -13.91 13.25 19.99
CA SER A 27 -15.23 12.65 19.72
C SER A 27 -16.10 12.51 20.97
N LEU A 28 -15.52 12.31 22.16
CA LEU A 28 -16.27 12.27 23.43
C LEU A 28 -16.78 13.64 23.86
N CYS A 29 -16.11 14.74 23.48
CA CYS A 29 -16.57 16.08 23.83
C CYS A 29 -17.88 16.50 23.14
N CYS A 30 -18.31 15.81 22.08
CA CYS A 30 -19.66 16.00 21.51
C CYS A 30 -20.75 15.20 22.26
N VAL A 31 -20.39 14.36 23.25
CA VAL A 31 -21.32 13.51 24.01
C VAL A 31 -21.59 14.08 25.42
N ALA A 32 -21.03 15.25 25.75
CA ALA A 32 -21.08 15.80 27.11
C ALA A 32 -22.45 16.33 27.57
N ASP A 33 -23.48 16.33 26.72
CA ASP A 33 -24.84 16.80 27.06
C ASP A 33 -25.93 15.71 26.97
N LEU A 34 -25.59 14.42 27.10
CA LEU A 34 -26.62 13.40 27.32
C LEU A 34 -26.73 13.01 28.80
N SER A 35 -27.67 13.68 29.47
CA SER A 35 -28.18 13.23 30.77
C SER A 35 -28.72 11.81 30.66
N ALA A 36 -28.32 10.98 31.63
CA ALA A 36 -28.60 9.56 31.74
C ALA A 36 -30.10 9.21 31.59
N ALA A 37 -30.42 8.43 30.57
CA ALA A 37 -31.59 7.55 30.57
C ALA A 37 -31.08 6.11 30.72
N SER A 38 -30.91 5.68 31.97
CA SER A 38 -30.64 4.28 32.30
C SER A 38 -31.91 3.44 32.12
N GLY A 39 -32.28 3.19 30.87
CA GLY A 39 -33.33 2.26 30.48
C GLY A 39 -32.74 0.88 30.24
N ASN A 40 -32.70 0.04 31.28
CA ASN A 40 -32.36 -1.38 31.16
C ASN A 40 -33.42 -2.09 30.29
N THR A 41 -33.18 -2.17 28.97
CA THR A 41 -34.07 -2.88 28.03
C THR A 41 -33.48 -4.25 27.71
N SER A 42 -33.60 -5.15 28.69
CA SER A 42 -33.43 -6.59 28.46
C SER A 42 -34.47 -7.04 27.42
N GLY A 43 -34.05 -7.12 26.15
CA GLY A 43 -34.90 -7.45 25.00
C GLY A 43 -34.82 -6.50 23.80
N ALA A 44 -34.02 -5.44 23.84
CA ALA A 44 -33.91 -4.49 22.73
C ALA A 44 -33.19 -5.11 21.52
N VAL A 45 -33.88 -5.13 20.37
CA VAL A 45 -33.27 -5.36 19.06
C VAL A 45 -32.54 -4.06 18.67
N PHE A 46 -31.22 -4.12 18.59
CA PHE A 46 -30.38 -3.01 18.19
C PHE A 46 -29.57 -3.37 16.93
N PRO A 47 -29.55 -2.52 15.88
CA PRO A 47 -30.27 -1.26 15.77
C PRO A 47 -31.80 -1.47 15.66
N PRO A 48 -32.63 -0.51 16.10
CA PRO A 48 -34.08 -0.58 15.97
C PRO A 48 -34.50 -0.73 14.49
N SER A 49 -35.56 -1.49 14.23
CA SER A 49 -36.14 -1.62 12.88
C SER A 49 -36.82 -0.31 12.45
N LEU A 50 -37.32 -0.25 11.20
CA LEU A 50 -37.98 0.95 10.69
C LEU A 50 -39.42 1.12 11.21
N GLU A 51 -40.11 0.03 11.55
CA GLU A 51 -41.52 0.04 11.98
C GLU A 51 -41.81 0.89 13.23
N PRO A 52 -40.96 0.85 14.30
CA PRO A 52 -41.20 1.62 15.53
C PRO A 52 -41.15 3.14 15.34
N TYR A 53 -40.52 3.65 14.28
CA TYR A 53 -40.47 5.10 14.04
C TYR A 53 -41.82 5.68 13.60
N ALA A 54 -42.74 4.86 13.07
CA ALA A 54 -44.10 5.26 12.67
C ALA A 54 -44.17 6.54 11.80
N ASP A 55 -43.19 6.77 10.96
CA ASP A 55 -42.95 8.02 10.22
C ASP A 55 -43.54 8.05 8.80
N GLY A 56 -44.26 7.01 8.39
CA GLY A 56 -44.86 6.90 7.05
C GLY A 56 -45.93 7.96 6.72
N HIS A 57 -46.34 8.75 7.71
CA HIS A 57 -47.27 9.88 7.56
C HIS A 57 -46.56 11.23 7.30
N LEU A 58 -45.24 11.29 7.47
CA LEU A 58 -44.45 12.50 7.27
C LEU A 58 -44.11 12.68 5.79
N GLY A 59 -44.29 13.91 5.29
CA GLY A 59 -44.19 14.21 3.86
C GLY A 59 -42.79 14.58 3.39
N SER A 60 -41.91 15.05 4.29
CA SER A 60 -40.56 15.49 3.93
C SER A 60 -39.46 14.67 4.60
N ILE A 61 -38.33 14.51 3.90
CA ILE A 61 -37.14 13.80 4.42
C ILE A 61 -36.60 14.50 5.67
N ALA A 62 -36.64 15.83 5.72
CA ALA A 62 -36.17 16.59 6.87
C ALA A 62 -37.01 16.32 8.13
N GLU A 63 -38.35 16.29 8.00
CA GLU A 63 -39.25 15.94 9.09
C GLU A 63 -39.02 14.50 9.57
N ILE A 64 -38.85 13.55 8.65
CA ILE A 64 -38.54 12.16 8.97
C ILE A 64 -37.24 12.06 9.77
N LEU A 65 -36.18 12.74 9.33
CA LEU A 65 -34.88 12.69 10.02
C LEU A 65 -34.95 13.32 11.41
N LEU A 66 -35.59 14.48 11.55
CA LEU A 66 -35.77 15.14 12.86
C LEU A 66 -36.58 14.27 13.81
N HIS A 67 -37.69 13.70 13.35
CA HIS A 67 -38.51 12.78 14.14
C HIS A 67 -37.72 11.54 14.58
N ARG A 68 -36.93 10.93 13.68
CA ARG A 68 -36.08 9.78 14.02
C ARG A 68 -34.96 10.10 15.01
N ILE A 69 -34.48 11.35 15.03
CA ILE A 69 -33.50 11.84 16.01
C ILE A 69 -34.17 12.06 17.37
N GLU A 70 -35.39 12.57 17.40
CA GLU A 70 -36.15 12.75 18.63
C GLU A 70 -36.51 11.40 19.28
N VAL A 71 -36.91 10.42 18.46
CA VAL A 71 -37.23 9.06 18.92
C VAL A 71 -35.97 8.29 19.34
N GLU A 72 -34.89 8.39 18.58
CA GLU A 72 -33.64 7.66 18.83
C GLU A 72 -32.42 8.59 18.65
N PRO A 73 -31.99 9.30 19.71
CA PRO A 73 -30.89 10.25 19.65
C PRO A 73 -29.56 9.65 19.17
N PHE A 74 -29.37 8.33 19.35
CA PHE A 74 -28.20 7.63 18.84
C PHE A 74 -28.04 7.77 17.31
N ASN A 75 -29.14 7.88 16.55
CA ASN A 75 -29.09 8.05 15.09
C ASN A 75 -28.30 9.31 14.69
N LEU A 76 -28.44 10.40 15.44
CA LEU A 76 -27.67 11.62 15.18
C LEU A 76 -26.17 11.39 15.44
N ALA A 77 -25.83 10.77 16.58
CA ALA A 77 -24.45 10.45 16.92
C ALA A 77 -23.81 9.54 15.86
N ALA A 78 -24.48 8.46 15.46
CA ALA A 78 -24.03 7.56 14.42
C ALA A 78 -23.85 8.26 13.07
N THR A 79 -24.77 9.16 12.70
CA THR A 79 -24.68 9.95 11.45
C THR A 79 -23.48 10.90 11.48
N ILE A 80 -23.23 11.59 12.59
CA ILE A 80 -22.08 12.48 12.76
C ILE A 80 -20.77 11.67 12.70
N ILE A 81 -20.70 10.53 13.39
CA ILE A 81 -19.55 9.62 13.36
C ILE A 81 -19.25 9.19 11.93
N PHE A 82 -20.28 8.78 11.18
CA PHE A 82 -20.14 8.38 9.78
C PHE A 82 -19.69 9.54 8.89
N LEU A 83 -20.27 10.74 9.05
CA LEU A 83 -19.86 11.94 8.31
C LEU A 83 -18.41 12.31 8.59
N CYS A 84 -17.99 12.29 9.85
CA CYS A 84 -16.61 12.55 10.23
C CYS A 84 -15.65 11.48 9.69
N ALA A 85 -16.08 10.21 9.60
CA ALA A 85 -15.32 9.16 8.96
C ALA A 85 -15.10 9.42 7.47
N ILE A 86 -16.13 9.88 6.76
CA ILE A 86 -16.02 10.28 5.35
C ILE A 86 -15.04 11.46 5.20
N ILE A 87 -15.21 12.51 6.01
CA ILE A 87 -14.33 13.69 5.99
C ILE A 87 -12.87 13.28 6.27
N HIS A 88 -12.64 12.43 7.29
CA HIS A 88 -11.32 11.92 7.61
C HIS A 88 -10.72 11.13 6.43
N THR A 89 -11.51 10.28 5.77
CA THR A 89 -11.09 9.52 4.58
C THR A 89 -10.55 10.44 3.48
N PHE A 90 -11.23 11.55 3.19
CA PHE A 90 -10.75 12.52 2.18
C PHE A 90 -9.53 13.33 2.64
N LEU A 91 -9.36 13.52 3.96
CA LEU A 91 -8.22 14.24 4.53
C LEU A 91 -6.95 13.39 4.64
N THR A 92 -7.04 12.05 4.55
CA THR A 92 -5.90 11.12 4.63
C THR A 92 -4.69 11.58 3.80
N SER A 93 -4.93 11.95 2.54
CA SER A 93 -3.88 12.44 1.62
C SER A 93 -3.14 13.67 2.16
N ARG A 94 -3.86 14.62 2.77
CA ARG A 94 -3.29 15.83 3.38
C ARG A 94 -2.54 15.52 4.67
N LEU A 95 -3.07 14.61 5.50
CA LEU A 95 -2.41 14.18 6.73
C LEU A 95 -1.09 13.46 6.42
N MET A 96 -1.08 12.61 5.39
CA MET A 96 0.12 11.94 4.90
C MET A 96 1.15 12.95 4.36
N GLU A 97 0.73 13.99 3.64
CA GLU A 97 1.60 15.08 3.18
C GLU A 97 2.25 15.84 4.36
N ILE A 98 1.49 16.09 5.43
CA ILE A 98 2.01 16.72 6.66
C ILE A 98 3.05 15.82 7.33
N SER A 99 2.76 14.52 7.43
CA SER A 99 3.70 13.53 7.98
C SER A 99 5.03 13.56 7.25
N HIS A 100 5.02 13.39 5.93
CA HIS A 100 6.25 13.37 5.12
C HIS A 100 7.06 14.67 5.22
N ARG A 101 6.38 15.83 5.27
CA ARG A 101 7.05 17.11 5.48
C ARG A 101 7.78 17.15 6.81
N TRP A 102 7.12 16.74 7.89
CA TRP A 102 7.72 16.71 9.23
C TRP A 102 8.84 15.66 9.35
N GLU A 103 8.73 14.50 8.70
CA GLU A 103 9.83 13.53 8.64
C GLU A 103 11.05 14.11 7.91
N HIS A 104 10.83 14.81 6.79
CA HIS A 104 11.92 15.44 6.03
C HIS A 104 12.64 16.53 6.84
N GLU A 105 11.87 17.45 7.45
CA GLU A 105 12.42 18.49 8.32
C GLU A 105 13.18 17.89 9.51
N TYR A 106 12.67 16.81 10.11
CA TYR A 106 13.33 16.13 11.22
C TYR A 106 14.62 15.43 10.78
N ALA A 107 14.60 14.78 9.61
CA ALA A 107 15.77 14.14 9.03
C ALA A 107 16.90 15.15 8.76
N GLU A 108 16.56 16.36 8.30
CA GLU A 108 17.54 17.45 8.15
C GLU A 108 18.15 17.88 9.48
N ARG A 109 17.36 17.98 10.55
CA ARG A 109 17.87 18.32 11.90
C ARG A 109 18.78 17.23 12.47
N VAL A 110 18.47 15.96 12.20
CA VAL A 110 19.36 14.82 12.54
C VAL A 110 20.66 14.91 11.73
N ALA A 111 20.60 15.26 10.45
CA ALA A 111 21.78 15.43 9.60
C ALA A 111 22.68 16.59 10.09
N LYS A 112 22.09 17.66 10.61
CA LYS A 112 22.80 18.80 11.22
C LYS A 112 23.36 18.52 12.62
N GLY A 113 23.07 17.35 13.20
CA GLY A 113 23.55 16.97 14.54
C GLY A 113 22.75 17.58 15.70
N GLU A 114 21.64 18.27 15.42
CA GLU A 114 20.75 18.86 16.43
C GLU A 114 19.91 17.80 17.17
N ARG A 115 19.80 16.60 16.60
CA ARG A 115 19.05 15.46 17.13
C ARG A 115 19.86 14.17 16.99
N ALA A 116 19.61 13.23 17.89
CA ALA A 116 20.29 11.94 17.90
C ALA A 116 19.99 11.14 16.62
N LYS A 117 21.02 10.48 16.05
CA LYS A 117 20.85 9.56 14.93
C LYS A 117 19.94 8.40 15.36
N GLY A 118 18.97 8.05 14.52
CA GLY A 118 17.97 7.01 14.81
C GLY A 118 16.76 7.47 15.63
N SER A 119 16.67 8.76 15.99
CA SER A 119 15.46 9.33 16.57
C SER A 119 14.38 9.59 15.50
N ALA A 120 13.12 9.64 15.92
CA ALA A 120 11.97 9.89 15.03
C ALA A 120 11.08 11.03 15.56
N HIS A 121 10.38 11.71 14.65
CA HIS A 121 9.41 12.73 15.02
C HIS A 121 8.06 12.08 15.37
N PHE A 122 7.69 12.09 16.66
CA PHE A 122 6.43 11.46 17.11
C PHE A 122 5.20 12.00 16.37
N GLY A 123 5.12 13.33 16.18
CA GLY A 123 4.01 13.94 15.45
C GLY A 123 3.93 13.46 14.01
N ALA A 124 5.06 13.17 13.35
CA ALA A 124 5.05 12.65 11.99
C ALA A 124 4.46 11.23 11.98
N GLY A 125 4.84 10.38 12.95
CA GLY A 125 4.23 9.05 13.12
C GLY A 125 2.71 9.10 13.36
N VAL A 126 2.22 10.08 14.13
CA VAL A 126 0.77 10.27 14.35
C VAL A 126 0.06 10.65 13.05
N PHE A 127 0.57 11.64 12.32
CA PHE A 127 -0.03 12.05 11.03
C PHE A 127 0.12 10.98 9.94
N HIS A 128 1.16 10.15 10.00
CA HIS A 128 1.31 8.98 9.14
C HIS A 128 0.17 7.98 9.40
N PHE A 129 -0.03 7.61 10.67
CA PHE A 129 -1.08 6.68 11.07
C PHE A 129 -2.48 7.22 10.72
N LEU A 130 -2.76 8.50 10.97
CA LEU A 130 -4.03 9.13 10.57
C LEU A 130 -4.16 9.33 9.05
N GLY A 131 -3.04 9.28 8.32
CA GLY A 131 -3.01 9.36 6.87
C GLY A 131 -3.27 8.02 6.18
N GLU A 132 -3.30 6.89 6.91
CA GLU A 132 -3.61 5.58 6.37
C GLU A 132 -5.14 5.38 6.29
N VAL A 133 -5.64 5.04 5.09
CA VAL A 133 -7.07 4.84 4.86
C VAL A 133 -7.63 3.67 5.68
N GLU A 134 -6.84 2.64 5.92
CA GLU A 134 -7.19 1.49 6.76
C GLU A 134 -7.39 1.89 8.22
N ALA A 135 -6.56 2.81 8.73
CA ALA A 135 -6.65 3.31 10.10
C ALA A 135 -7.95 4.10 10.33
N VAL A 136 -8.44 4.83 9.32
CA VAL A 136 -9.71 5.58 9.40
C VAL A 136 -10.85 4.66 9.83
N PHE A 137 -11.02 3.50 9.17
CA PHE A 137 -12.08 2.56 9.50
C PHE A 137 -11.97 2.04 10.94
N GLY A 138 -10.76 1.65 11.38
CA GLY A 138 -10.53 1.15 12.73
C GLY A 138 -10.81 2.20 13.81
N ILE A 139 -10.34 3.43 13.62
CA ILE A 139 -10.55 4.54 14.56
C ILE A 139 -12.04 4.83 14.74
N TRP A 140 -12.78 4.97 13.63
CA TRP A 140 -14.20 5.32 13.71
C TRP A 140 -15.08 4.16 14.16
N ALA A 141 -14.68 2.91 13.91
CA ALA A 141 -15.33 1.75 14.51
C ALA A 141 -15.20 1.76 16.05
N VAL A 142 -14.02 2.10 16.59
CA VAL A 142 -13.82 2.26 18.04
C VAL A 142 -14.67 3.39 18.60
N VAL A 143 -14.76 4.53 17.89
CA VAL A 143 -15.64 5.65 18.29
C VAL A 143 -17.11 5.23 18.27
N LEU A 144 -17.56 4.49 17.26
CA LEU A 144 -18.93 3.95 17.19
C LEU A 144 -19.22 3.00 18.36
N VAL A 145 -18.31 2.07 18.66
CA VAL A 145 -18.42 1.19 19.83
C VAL A 145 -18.51 2.01 21.12
N GLY A 146 -17.67 3.03 21.29
CA GLY A 146 -17.73 3.93 22.43
C GLY A 146 -19.07 4.68 22.53
N ALA A 147 -19.64 5.10 21.40
CA ALA A 147 -20.95 5.74 21.37
C ALA A 147 -22.08 4.77 21.75
N ILE A 148 -22.06 3.52 21.28
CA ILE A 148 -23.05 2.50 21.68
C ILE A 148 -22.97 2.25 23.19
N ILE A 149 -21.77 2.10 23.75
CA ILE A 149 -21.57 1.92 25.19
C ILE A 149 -22.08 3.14 25.98
N GLY A 150 -21.87 4.34 25.46
CA GLY A 150 -22.27 5.60 26.12
C GLY A 150 -23.78 5.85 26.11
N PHE A 151 -24.48 5.51 25.02
CA PHE A 151 -25.93 5.68 24.89
C PHE A 151 -26.71 4.50 25.50
N TYR A 152 -26.15 3.30 25.43
CA TYR A 152 -26.76 2.07 25.92
C TYR A 152 -25.84 1.40 26.94
N ASP A 153 -25.22 0.27 26.58
CA ASP A 153 -24.30 -0.48 27.44
C ASP A 153 -23.36 -1.41 26.63
N TRP A 154 -22.46 -2.07 27.35
CA TRP A 154 -21.54 -3.05 26.78
C TRP A 154 -22.25 -4.28 26.18
N ASN A 155 -23.36 -4.72 26.79
CA ASN A 155 -24.11 -5.88 26.29
C ASN A 155 -24.75 -5.61 24.93
N THR A 156 -25.29 -4.40 24.73
CA THR A 156 -25.85 -3.94 23.44
C THR A 156 -24.77 -3.90 22.36
N THR A 157 -23.55 -3.52 22.73
CA THR A 157 -22.39 -3.56 21.82
C THR A 157 -22.06 -4.99 21.39
N ILE A 158 -22.01 -5.94 22.35
CA ILE A 158 -21.80 -7.36 22.03
C ILE A 158 -22.93 -7.88 21.13
N LEU A 159 -24.18 -7.55 21.46
CA LEU A 159 -25.35 -7.94 20.66
C LEU A 159 -25.24 -7.43 19.22
N TYR A 160 -24.90 -6.14 19.05
CA TYR A 160 -24.68 -5.54 17.74
C TYR A 160 -23.60 -6.28 16.95
N LEU A 161 -22.41 -6.41 17.52
CA LEU A 161 -21.27 -7.06 16.86
C LEU A 161 -21.54 -8.54 16.55
N THR A 162 -22.38 -9.22 17.33
CA THR A 162 -22.73 -10.63 17.08
C THR A 162 -23.77 -10.79 15.98
N ASN A 163 -24.68 -9.81 15.82
CA ASN A 163 -25.77 -9.87 14.84
C ASN A 163 -25.41 -9.28 13.47
N VAL A 164 -24.34 -8.50 13.36
CA VAL A 164 -23.86 -7.97 12.08
C VAL A 164 -23.45 -9.11 11.15
N ASN A 165 -23.93 -9.08 9.91
CA ASN A 165 -23.56 -10.05 8.89
C ASN A 165 -22.22 -9.67 8.24
N TYR A 166 -21.16 -10.38 8.59
CA TYR A 166 -19.81 -10.18 8.04
C TYR A 166 -19.55 -10.93 6.73
N THR A 167 -20.51 -11.70 6.21
CA THR A 167 -20.33 -12.57 5.03
C THR A 167 -19.82 -11.78 3.82
N GLU A 168 -20.47 -10.67 3.49
CA GLU A 168 -20.09 -9.82 2.36
C GLU A 168 -18.74 -9.11 2.59
N PRO A 169 -18.49 -8.43 3.72
CA PRO A 169 -17.17 -7.85 4.01
C PRO A 169 -16.02 -8.88 3.97
N MET A 170 -16.21 -10.08 4.52
CA MET A 170 -15.21 -11.15 4.50
C MET A 170 -14.97 -11.65 3.06
N PHE A 171 -16.04 -11.88 2.30
CA PHE A 171 -15.95 -12.26 0.89
C PHE A 171 -15.17 -11.23 0.08
N VAL A 172 -15.50 -9.94 0.21
CA VAL A 172 -14.78 -8.85 -0.47
C VAL A 172 -13.31 -8.82 -0.05
N GLY A 173 -13.02 -8.92 1.24
CA GLY A 173 -11.65 -8.95 1.76
C GLY A 173 -10.81 -10.10 1.20
N VAL A 174 -11.35 -11.32 1.21
CA VAL A 174 -10.68 -12.52 0.69
C VAL A 174 -10.43 -12.39 -0.82
N ILE A 175 -11.44 -11.98 -1.60
CA ILE A 175 -11.27 -11.81 -3.05
C ILE A 175 -10.25 -10.70 -3.35
N MET A 176 -10.25 -9.58 -2.62
CA MET A 176 -9.24 -8.52 -2.82
C MET A 176 -7.82 -9.02 -2.55
N ILE A 177 -7.61 -9.80 -1.49
CA ILE A 177 -6.31 -10.42 -1.18
C ILE A 177 -5.90 -11.37 -2.31
N LEU A 178 -6.80 -12.26 -2.75
CA LEU A 178 -6.54 -13.21 -3.83
C LEU A 178 -6.23 -12.52 -5.15
N ALA A 179 -7.01 -11.50 -5.51
CA ALA A 179 -6.85 -10.71 -6.72
C ALA A 179 -5.52 -9.95 -6.76
N ALA A 180 -5.02 -9.49 -5.60
CA ALA A 180 -3.75 -8.79 -5.47
C ALA A 180 -2.52 -9.71 -5.54
N THR A 181 -2.70 -11.04 -5.57
CA THR A 181 -1.57 -11.98 -5.61
C THR A 181 -0.83 -11.94 -6.96
N ARG A 182 0.51 -12.12 -6.91
CA ARG A 182 1.35 -12.18 -8.13
C ARG A 182 0.87 -13.17 -9.19
N PRO A 183 0.41 -14.40 -8.85
CA PRO A 183 -0.11 -15.32 -9.84
C PRO A 183 -1.33 -14.78 -10.59
N MET A 184 -2.24 -14.06 -9.92
CA MET A 184 -3.38 -13.42 -10.57
C MET A 184 -2.96 -12.26 -11.46
N LEU A 185 -2.03 -11.43 -11.00
CA LEU A 185 -1.44 -10.35 -11.80
C LEU A 185 -0.80 -10.90 -13.08
N LYS A 186 0.00 -11.97 -12.97
CA LYS A 186 0.65 -12.61 -14.13
C LYS A 186 -0.34 -13.31 -15.05
N ALA A 187 -1.40 -13.91 -14.52
CA ALA A 187 -2.46 -14.49 -15.34
C ALA A 187 -3.15 -13.44 -16.22
N ALA A 188 -3.52 -12.31 -15.61
CA ALA A 188 -4.14 -11.19 -16.31
C ALA A 188 -3.18 -10.53 -17.30
N GLU A 189 -1.91 -10.34 -16.92
CA GLU A 189 -0.85 -9.85 -17.82
C GLU A 189 -0.69 -10.78 -19.03
N LEU A 190 -0.61 -12.10 -18.83
CA LEU A 190 -0.49 -13.07 -19.92
C LEU A 190 -1.70 -13.04 -20.86
N LEU A 191 -2.91 -12.89 -20.31
CA LEU A 191 -4.13 -12.77 -21.10
C LEU A 191 -4.13 -11.47 -21.94
N MET A 192 -3.82 -10.34 -21.31
CA MET A 192 -3.68 -9.05 -22.00
C MET A 192 -2.56 -9.08 -23.04
N TRP A 193 -1.43 -9.73 -22.74
CA TRP A 193 -0.30 -9.91 -23.66
C TRP A 193 -0.70 -10.68 -24.90
N LYS A 194 -1.45 -11.79 -24.74
CA LYS A 194 -1.98 -12.57 -25.88
C LYS A 194 -2.88 -11.72 -26.76
N VAL A 195 -3.80 -10.96 -26.16
CA VAL A 195 -4.74 -10.11 -26.89
C VAL A 195 -4.02 -8.96 -27.57
N ALA A 196 -3.13 -8.23 -26.88
CA ALA A 196 -2.39 -7.12 -27.45
C ALA A 196 -1.48 -7.56 -28.61
N ASN A 197 -0.86 -8.74 -28.52
CA ASN A 197 -0.04 -9.29 -29.60
C ASN A 197 -0.85 -9.79 -30.79
N LEU A 198 -2.10 -10.21 -30.59
CA LEU A 198 -3.02 -10.50 -31.70
C LEU A 198 -3.23 -9.25 -32.58
N PHE A 199 -3.17 -8.06 -31.99
CA PHE A 199 -3.25 -6.76 -32.67
C PHE A 199 -1.87 -6.16 -33.03
N GLY A 200 -0.84 -7.00 -33.17
CA GLY A 200 0.50 -6.60 -33.65
C GLY A 200 1.47 -6.11 -32.56
N GLY A 201 1.08 -6.14 -31.28
CA GLY A 201 1.97 -5.83 -30.15
C GLY A 201 2.47 -4.39 -30.13
N MET A 202 1.74 -3.47 -30.79
CA MET A 202 2.01 -2.04 -30.78
C MET A 202 1.59 -1.41 -29.44
N LEU A 203 2.13 -0.24 -29.10
CA LEU A 203 1.74 0.51 -27.90
C LEU A 203 0.24 0.83 -27.92
N ALA A 204 -0.29 1.19 -29.09
CA ALA A 204 -1.73 1.42 -29.29
C ALA A 204 -2.57 0.18 -28.96
N ALA A 205 -2.13 -1.00 -29.40
CA ALA A 205 -2.79 -2.27 -29.11
C ALA A 205 -2.78 -2.58 -27.62
N TRP A 206 -1.64 -2.36 -26.96
CA TRP A 206 -1.53 -2.48 -25.51
C TRP A 206 -2.45 -1.50 -24.78
N TRP A 207 -2.44 -0.23 -25.16
CA TRP A 207 -3.25 0.81 -24.54
C TRP A 207 -4.75 0.50 -24.66
N LEU A 208 -5.23 0.12 -25.86
CA LEU A 208 -6.62 -0.29 -26.07
C LEU A 208 -6.97 -1.59 -25.33
N THR A 209 -6.06 -2.56 -25.32
CA THR A 209 -6.28 -3.83 -24.62
C THR A 209 -6.40 -3.59 -23.12
N ILE A 210 -5.50 -2.81 -22.52
CA ILE A 210 -5.54 -2.54 -21.08
C ILE A 210 -6.82 -1.77 -20.72
N LEU A 211 -7.17 -0.73 -21.48
CA LEU A 211 -8.35 0.09 -21.20
C LEU A 211 -9.69 -0.57 -21.54
N THR A 212 -9.68 -1.70 -22.25
CA THR A 212 -10.91 -2.43 -22.59
C THR A 212 -11.01 -3.72 -21.80
N LEU A 213 -10.02 -4.58 -21.93
CA LEU A 213 -10.01 -5.90 -21.31
C LEU A 213 -9.77 -5.82 -19.80
N GLY A 214 -8.92 -4.92 -19.31
CA GLY A 214 -8.71 -4.71 -17.88
C GLY A 214 -10.02 -4.43 -17.13
N PRO A 215 -10.79 -3.40 -17.52
CA PRO A 215 -12.11 -3.12 -16.99
C PRO A 215 -13.12 -4.28 -17.08
N ILE A 216 -13.17 -5.00 -18.20
CA ILE A 216 -14.05 -6.15 -18.37
C ILE A 216 -13.66 -7.28 -17.41
N LEU A 217 -12.36 -7.55 -17.26
CA LEU A 217 -11.85 -8.54 -16.31
C LEU A 217 -12.13 -8.14 -14.86
N GLY A 218 -12.23 -6.83 -14.56
CA GLY A 218 -12.67 -6.32 -13.27
C GLY A 218 -14.03 -6.86 -12.83
N SER A 219 -14.91 -7.16 -13.78
CA SER A 219 -16.19 -7.79 -13.49
C SER A 219 -16.11 -9.25 -13.00
N PHE A 220 -15.01 -9.93 -13.27
CA PHE A 220 -14.80 -11.32 -12.88
C PHE A 220 -13.82 -11.47 -11.71
N ILE A 221 -13.01 -10.45 -11.47
CA ILE A 221 -12.05 -10.38 -10.38
C ILE A 221 -12.65 -9.48 -9.31
N THR A 222 -12.31 -8.19 -9.31
CA THR A 222 -12.92 -7.08 -8.57
C THR A 222 -12.41 -5.77 -9.17
N GLU A 223 -13.09 -4.66 -8.91
CA GLU A 223 -12.66 -3.33 -9.33
C GLU A 223 -11.25 -2.97 -8.83
N PRO A 224 -10.89 -3.12 -7.53
CA PRO A 224 -9.55 -2.77 -7.04
C PRO A 224 -8.45 -3.64 -7.66
N GLY A 225 -8.74 -4.93 -7.86
CA GLY A 225 -7.85 -5.86 -8.55
C GLY A 225 -7.55 -5.37 -9.97
N ALA A 226 -8.59 -5.25 -10.81
CA ALA A 226 -8.44 -4.81 -12.20
C ALA A 226 -7.83 -3.41 -12.34
N MET A 227 -8.13 -2.50 -11.42
CA MET A 227 -7.49 -1.19 -11.35
C MET A 227 -5.98 -1.32 -11.18
N THR A 228 -5.55 -2.11 -10.20
CA THR A 228 -4.13 -2.31 -9.89
C THR A 228 -3.39 -2.92 -11.07
N ILE A 229 -3.93 -3.99 -11.69
CA ILE A 229 -3.28 -4.64 -12.83
C ILE A 229 -3.15 -3.68 -14.01
N SER A 230 -4.25 -3.00 -14.35
CA SER A 230 -4.30 -2.11 -15.51
C SER A 230 -3.40 -0.90 -15.31
N ALA A 231 -3.37 -0.33 -14.10
CA ALA A 231 -2.51 0.79 -13.75
C ALA A 231 -1.03 0.40 -13.76
N LEU A 232 -0.67 -0.79 -13.27
CA LEU A 232 0.71 -1.30 -13.30
C LEU A 232 1.19 -1.50 -14.74
N LEU A 233 0.39 -2.16 -15.58
CA LEU A 233 0.74 -2.37 -16.99
C LEU A 233 0.80 -1.07 -17.80
N LEU A 234 -0.12 -0.13 -17.55
CA LEU A 234 0.00 1.22 -18.11
C LEU A 234 1.25 1.93 -17.61
N GLY A 235 1.59 1.76 -16.34
CA GLY A 235 2.82 2.26 -15.71
C GLY A 235 4.06 1.87 -16.50
N GLU A 236 4.21 0.57 -16.72
CA GLU A 236 5.37 -0.01 -17.39
C GLU A 236 5.42 0.23 -18.90
N LYS A 237 4.29 0.16 -19.60
CA LYS A 237 4.27 0.20 -21.07
C LYS A 237 4.05 1.60 -21.62
N PHE A 238 3.19 2.40 -20.99
CA PHE A 238 2.75 3.70 -21.48
C PHE A 238 3.39 4.86 -20.72
N TYR A 239 3.26 4.89 -19.39
CA TYR A 239 3.76 6.00 -18.57
C TYR A 239 5.29 6.08 -18.52
N ALA A 240 5.98 4.94 -18.63
CA ALA A 240 7.43 4.88 -18.77
C ALA A 240 7.97 5.65 -19.99
N LEU A 241 7.14 5.88 -21.01
CA LEU A 241 7.50 6.61 -22.24
C LEU A 241 7.37 8.14 -22.09
N ALA A 242 6.95 8.60 -20.90
CA ALA A 242 6.70 10.00 -20.56
C ALA A 242 5.71 10.68 -21.54
N PRO A 243 4.41 10.26 -21.53
CA PRO A 243 3.36 10.94 -22.28
C PRO A 243 3.15 12.37 -21.76
N SER A 244 2.49 13.21 -22.57
CA SER A 244 2.10 14.56 -22.12
C SER A 244 1.20 14.50 -20.89
N ASN A 245 1.17 15.58 -20.10
CA ASN A 245 0.28 15.64 -18.92
C ASN A 245 -1.20 15.45 -19.31
N ARG A 246 -1.63 16.02 -20.45
CA ARG A 246 -2.99 15.87 -20.95
C ARG A 246 -3.32 14.41 -21.24
N PHE A 247 -2.48 13.73 -22.01
CA PHE A 247 -2.72 12.33 -22.35
C PHE A 247 -2.59 11.40 -21.13
N LYS A 248 -1.70 11.74 -20.19
CA LYS A 248 -1.55 11.02 -18.91
C LYS A 248 -2.83 11.03 -18.08
N TYR A 249 -3.39 12.22 -17.82
CA TYR A 249 -4.59 12.35 -17.01
C TYR A 249 -5.84 11.86 -17.77
N ALA A 250 -5.91 12.06 -19.08
CA ALA A 250 -6.97 11.52 -19.92
C ALA A 250 -7.02 9.98 -19.85
N THR A 251 -5.86 9.31 -19.99
CA THR A 251 -5.75 7.85 -19.89
C THR A 251 -6.14 7.35 -18.50
N LEU A 252 -5.70 8.03 -17.44
CA LEU A 252 -6.00 7.62 -16.06
C LEU A 252 -7.49 7.79 -15.73
N GLY A 253 -8.08 8.92 -16.12
CA GLY A 253 -9.51 9.18 -15.94
C GLY A 253 -10.36 8.18 -16.71
N LEU A 254 -10.00 7.91 -17.97
CA LEU A 254 -10.67 6.90 -18.80
C LEU A 254 -10.56 5.50 -18.19
N LEU A 255 -9.39 5.13 -17.66
CA LEU A 255 -9.21 3.86 -16.96
C LEU A 255 -10.18 3.73 -15.77
N PHE A 256 -10.24 4.74 -14.90
CA PHE A 256 -11.10 4.69 -13.71
C PHE A 256 -12.60 4.65 -14.06
N VAL A 257 -13.02 5.43 -15.05
CA VAL A 257 -14.40 5.39 -15.55
C VAL A 257 -14.70 4.02 -16.14
N ASN A 258 -13.80 3.47 -16.98
CA ASN A 258 -14.04 2.17 -17.58
C ASN A 258 -14.08 1.06 -16.53
N ILE A 259 -13.21 1.06 -15.52
CA ILE A 259 -13.24 0.06 -14.43
C ILE A 259 -14.59 0.11 -13.72
N SER A 260 -15.06 1.31 -13.36
CA SER A 260 -16.34 1.50 -12.68
C SER A 260 -17.51 1.00 -13.54
N VAL A 261 -17.53 1.34 -14.83
CA VAL A 261 -18.58 0.86 -15.77
C VAL A 261 -18.46 -0.65 -16.01
N GLY A 262 -17.24 -1.17 -16.11
CA GLY A 262 -16.93 -2.58 -16.33
C GLY A 262 -17.38 -3.48 -15.19
N GLY A 263 -17.39 -2.99 -13.94
CA GLY A 263 -17.91 -3.72 -12.78
C GLY A 263 -19.37 -4.16 -12.88
N THR A 264 -20.14 -3.62 -13.82
CA THR A 264 -21.58 -3.93 -14.00
C THR A 264 -21.87 -5.18 -14.85
N LEU A 265 -20.85 -5.91 -15.32
CA LEU A 265 -21.07 -7.14 -16.09
C LEU A 265 -21.51 -8.32 -15.21
N THR A 266 -21.12 -8.33 -13.94
CA THR A 266 -21.54 -9.35 -12.96
C THR A 266 -22.07 -8.66 -11.70
N HIS A 267 -22.78 -9.41 -10.86
CA HIS A 267 -23.34 -8.87 -9.62
C HIS A 267 -22.35 -8.90 -8.45
N PHE A 268 -21.15 -9.48 -8.63
CA PHE A 268 -20.16 -9.63 -7.56
C PHE A 268 -19.05 -8.58 -7.61
N ALA A 269 -18.85 -7.92 -8.74
CA ALA A 269 -17.69 -7.06 -8.95
C ALA A 269 -17.80 -5.67 -8.34
N ALA A 270 -19.03 -5.15 -8.26
CA ALA A 270 -19.31 -3.86 -7.67
C ALA A 270 -20.18 -4.05 -6.42
N PRO A 271 -19.73 -3.65 -5.21
CA PRO A 271 -20.51 -3.77 -3.99
C PRO A 271 -21.93 -3.17 -4.09
N PRO A 272 -22.15 -1.99 -4.71
CA PRO A 272 -23.50 -1.46 -4.87
C PRO A 272 -24.43 -2.38 -5.67
N VAL A 273 -23.89 -3.12 -6.64
CA VAL A 273 -24.66 -4.09 -7.43
C VAL A 273 -24.97 -5.32 -6.58
N LEU A 274 -24.00 -5.84 -5.82
CA LEU A 274 -24.19 -6.97 -4.92
C LEU A 274 -25.29 -6.68 -3.88
N MET A 275 -25.27 -5.47 -3.31
CA MET A 275 -26.25 -5.02 -2.30
C MET A 275 -27.69 -4.97 -2.83
N VAL A 276 -27.89 -4.63 -4.10
CA VAL A 276 -29.24 -4.57 -4.72
C VAL A 276 -29.61 -5.85 -5.47
N ALA A 277 -28.64 -6.72 -5.77
CA ALA A 277 -28.87 -7.94 -6.51
C ALA A 277 -29.79 -8.92 -5.79
N GLY A 278 -29.68 -9.02 -4.46
CA GLY A 278 -30.59 -9.84 -3.65
C GLY A 278 -32.04 -9.34 -3.71
N PRO A 279 -32.34 -8.08 -3.33
CA PRO A 279 -33.71 -7.59 -3.30
C PRO A 279 -34.37 -7.49 -4.69
N TRP A 280 -33.59 -7.39 -5.78
CA TRP A 280 -34.10 -7.23 -7.15
C TRP A 280 -33.91 -8.48 -8.03
N ASP A 281 -33.40 -9.57 -7.46
CA ASP A 281 -33.07 -10.83 -8.15
C ASP A 281 -32.19 -10.63 -9.40
N TRP A 282 -31.20 -9.73 -9.31
CA TRP A 282 -30.25 -9.48 -10.40
C TRP A 282 -29.17 -10.55 -10.43
N GLY A 283 -29.53 -11.73 -10.95
CA GLY A 283 -28.57 -12.79 -11.23
C GLY A 283 -27.57 -12.41 -12.34
N LEU A 284 -26.55 -13.26 -12.52
CA LEU A 284 -25.51 -13.09 -13.55
C LEU A 284 -26.08 -12.85 -14.96
N MET A 285 -27.10 -13.62 -15.34
CA MET A 285 -27.73 -13.48 -16.66
C MET A 285 -28.40 -12.12 -16.83
N HIS A 286 -29.13 -11.65 -15.81
CA HIS A 286 -29.77 -10.35 -15.85
C HIS A 286 -28.75 -9.23 -16.03
N MET A 287 -27.66 -9.26 -15.25
CA MET A 287 -26.59 -8.27 -15.35
C MET A 287 -26.01 -8.22 -16.77
N LEU A 288 -25.69 -9.37 -17.37
CA LEU A 288 -25.13 -9.45 -18.71
C LEU A 288 -26.09 -8.93 -19.80
N THR A 289 -27.37 -9.33 -19.76
CA THR A 289 -28.35 -8.98 -20.81
C THR A 289 -28.91 -7.57 -20.66
N SER A 290 -28.98 -7.04 -19.44
CA SER A 290 -29.55 -5.72 -19.16
C SER A 290 -28.49 -4.61 -19.17
N PHE A 291 -27.33 -4.83 -18.54
CA PHE A 291 -26.33 -3.79 -18.30
C PHE A 291 -25.00 -4.07 -19.01
N GLY A 292 -24.50 -5.31 -18.95
CA GLY A 292 -23.14 -5.67 -19.34
C GLY A 292 -22.78 -5.31 -20.78
N TRP A 293 -23.65 -5.60 -21.76
CA TRP A 293 -23.35 -5.26 -23.16
C TRP A 293 -23.31 -3.74 -23.41
N LYS A 294 -24.13 -2.96 -22.69
CA LYS A 294 -24.11 -1.48 -22.79
C LYS A 294 -22.82 -0.94 -22.20
N ALA A 295 -22.37 -1.50 -21.08
CA ALA A 295 -21.09 -1.18 -20.47
C ALA A 295 -19.91 -1.46 -21.43
N VAL A 296 -19.88 -2.64 -22.05
CA VAL A 296 -18.83 -3.01 -23.03
C VAL A 296 -18.82 -2.05 -24.22
N ILE A 297 -19.99 -1.75 -24.81
CA ILE A 297 -20.07 -0.79 -25.92
C ILE A 297 -19.61 0.60 -25.48
N GLY A 298 -20.04 1.06 -24.30
CA GLY A 298 -19.61 2.35 -23.74
C GLY A 298 -18.10 2.46 -23.60
N ILE A 299 -17.47 1.42 -23.04
CA ILE A 299 -16.00 1.32 -22.89
C ILE A 299 -15.32 1.38 -24.26
N VAL A 300 -15.76 0.58 -25.23
CA VAL A 300 -15.16 0.54 -26.57
C VAL A 300 -15.29 1.89 -27.29
N VAL A 301 -16.46 2.51 -27.22
CA VAL A 301 -16.71 3.83 -27.82
C VAL A 301 -15.86 4.91 -27.16
N ALA A 302 -15.81 4.96 -25.83
CA ALA A 302 -14.99 5.92 -25.10
C ALA A 302 -13.50 5.77 -25.43
N ASN A 303 -13.01 4.52 -25.46
CA ASN A 303 -11.63 4.21 -25.84
C ASN A 303 -11.32 4.64 -27.28
N ALA A 304 -12.23 4.39 -28.22
CA ALA A 304 -12.06 4.81 -29.60
C ALA A 304 -12.00 6.33 -29.74
N ILE A 305 -12.89 7.08 -29.06
CA ILE A 305 -12.91 8.54 -29.08
C ILE A 305 -11.58 9.10 -28.55
N TYR A 306 -11.12 8.63 -27.39
CA TYR A 306 -9.86 9.09 -26.81
C TYR A 306 -8.66 8.71 -27.66
N PHE A 307 -8.65 7.50 -28.23
CA PHE A 307 -7.59 7.07 -29.14
C PHE A 307 -7.50 7.97 -30.37
N LEU A 308 -8.64 8.32 -30.98
CA LEU A 308 -8.68 9.21 -32.14
C LEU A 308 -8.24 10.64 -31.76
N HIS A 309 -8.62 11.13 -30.58
CA HIS A 309 -8.22 12.45 -30.10
C HIS A 309 -6.69 12.55 -29.87
N PHE A 310 -6.08 11.51 -29.31
CA PHE A 310 -4.64 11.48 -28.98
C PHE A 310 -3.78 10.73 -30.01
N ARG A 311 -4.30 10.42 -31.21
CA ARG A 311 -3.60 9.60 -32.22
C ARG A 311 -2.20 10.13 -32.55
N GLY A 312 -2.06 11.44 -32.73
CA GLY A 312 -0.77 12.05 -33.05
C GLY A 312 0.26 11.91 -31.93
N GLU A 313 -0.15 12.02 -30.65
CA GLU A 313 0.74 11.77 -29.51
C GLU A 313 1.07 10.28 -29.37
N MET A 314 0.09 9.41 -29.62
CA MET A 314 0.29 7.96 -29.60
C MET A 314 1.36 7.52 -30.62
N ASP A 315 1.33 8.07 -31.84
CA ASP A 315 2.32 7.77 -32.88
C ASP A 315 3.74 8.18 -32.47
N GLN A 316 3.90 9.31 -31.77
CA GLN A 316 5.20 9.73 -31.22
C GLN A 316 5.70 8.75 -30.13
N LEU A 317 4.81 8.31 -29.24
CA LEU A 317 5.15 7.35 -28.19
C LEU A 317 5.45 5.96 -28.75
N GLN A 318 4.79 5.56 -29.83
CA GLN A 318 5.06 4.31 -30.54
C GLN A 318 6.52 4.21 -31.00
N GLY A 319 7.10 5.32 -31.47
CA GLY A 319 8.52 5.38 -31.83
C GLY A 319 9.44 5.10 -30.63
N LYS A 320 9.18 5.71 -29.48
CA LYS A 320 9.92 5.45 -28.24
C LYS A 320 9.75 4.00 -27.77
N TYR A 321 8.53 3.47 -27.84
CA TYR A 321 8.21 2.10 -27.48
C TYR A 321 8.96 1.08 -28.35
N ALA A 322 9.11 1.35 -29.65
CA ALA A 322 9.87 0.50 -30.55
C ALA A 322 11.33 0.35 -30.11
N VAL A 323 11.98 1.43 -29.65
CA VAL A 323 13.35 1.39 -29.11
C VAL A 323 13.43 0.52 -27.85
N VAL A 324 12.47 0.67 -26.92
CA VAL A 324 12.40 -0.14 -25.69
C VAL A 324 12.22 -1.63 -26.02
N ARG A 325 11.35 -1.94 -27.00
CA ARG A 325 11.14 -3.31 -27.49
C ARG A 325 12.42 -3.88 -28.11
N MET A 326 13.12 -3.10 -28.92
CA MET A 326 14.40 -3.52 -29.51
C MET A 326 15.47 -3.76 -28.45
N LYS A 327 15.53 -2.93 -27.38
CA LYS A 327 16.44 -3.18 -26.25
C LYS A 327 16.18 -4.54 -25.59
N ARG A 328 14.90 -4.88 -25.35
CA ARG A 328 14.52 -6.19 -24.80
C ARG A 328 14.89 -7.34 -25.75
N GLU A 329 14.69 -7.16 -27.05
CA GLU A 329 15.03 -8.17 -28.05
C GLU A 329 16.55 -8.38 -28.19
N LEU A 330 17.34 -7.31 -28.06
CA LEU A 330 18.80 -7.39 -27.98
C LEU A 330 19.25 -8.19 -26.75
N GLN A 331 18.66 -7.92 -25.59
CA GLN A 331 18.97 -8.62 -24.34
C GLN A 331 18.57 -10.11 -24.38
N SER A 332 17.46 -10.46 -25.03
CA SER A 332 16.99 -11.84 -25.06
C SER A 332 17.69 -12.70 -26.12
N ARG A 333 18.07 -12.11 -27.26
CA ARG A 333 18.61 -12.86 -28.42
C ARG A 333 20.11 -12.74 -28.62
N PHE A 334 20.74 -11.65 -28.17
CA PHE A 334 22.12 -11.34 -28.56
C PHE A 334 23.09 -11.25 -27.40
N VAL A 335 22.71 -10.67 -26.26
CA VAL A 335 23.58 -10.55 -25.07
C VAL A 335 22.75 -10.84 -23.83
N ARG A 336 22.92 -12.03 -23.23
CA ARG A 336 22.25 -12.34 -21.96
C ARG A 336 22.86 -11.45 -20.88
N LEU A 337 21.98 -10.85 -20.06
CA LEU A 337 22.40 -9.97 -18.96
C LEU A 337 23.45 -10.65 -18.05
N ASP A 338 23.26 -11.94 -17.80
CA ASP A 338 24.15 -12.76 -16.96
C ASP A 338 25.58 -12.83 -17.52
N ASP A 339 25.73 -12.88 -18.85
CA ASP A 339 27.05 -12.97 -19.47
C ASP A 339 27.78 -11.62 -19.34
N LEU A 340 27.07 -10.51 -19.54
CA LEU A 340 27.61 -9.16 -19.37
C LEU A 340 27.92 -8.87 -17.89
N GLN A 341 27.06 -9.30 -16.95
CA GLN A 341 27.29 -9.16 -15.51
C GLN A 341 28.56 -9.89 -15.08
N ARG A 342 28.79 -11.11 -15.58
CA ARG A 342 30.03 -11.85 -15.31
C ARG A 342 31.26 -11.13 -15.84
N GLU A 343 31.19 -10.51 -17.01
CA GLU A 343 32.31 -9.72 -17.53
C GLU A 343 32.61 -8.50 -16.64
N PHE A 344 31.57 -7.82 -16.14
CA PHE A 344 31.76 -6.72 -15.20
C PHE A 344 32.29 -7.17 -13.84
N GLU A 345 31.84 -8.31 -13.32
CA GLU A 345 32.37 -8.91 -12.08
C GLU A 345 33.86 -9.28 -12.23
N ALA A 346 34.23 -9.91 -13.35
CA ALA A 346 35.63 -10.21 -13.66
C ALA A 346 36.48 -8.95 -13.82
N LEU A 347 35.92 -7.89 -14.42
CA LEU A 347 36.58 -6.60 -14.54
C LEU A 347 36.80 -5.95 -13.16
N GLU A 348 35.81 -5.96 -12.27
CA GLU A 348 35.91 -5.42 -10.91
C GLU A 348 37.05 -6.09 -10.12
N GLU A 349 37.16 -7.42 -10.22
CA GLU A 349 38.23 -8.19 -9.58
C GLU A 349 39.61 -7.78 -10.14
N SER A 350 39.75 -7.71 -11.47
CA SER A 350 41.01 -7.32 -12.11
C SER A 350 41.45 -5.87 -11.81
N VAL A 351 40.50 -4.93 -11.77
CA VAL A 351 40.76 -3.51 -11.49
C VAL A 351 41.08 -3.31 -10.02
N GLY A 352 40.42 -4.06 -9.12
CA GLY A 352 40.70 -4.06 -7.70
C GLY A 352 42.14 -4.47 -7.38
N GLU A 353 42.64 -5.52 -8.04
CA GLU A 353 44.04 -5.95 -7.92
C GLU A 353 45.03 -4.92 -8.49
N GLN A 354 44.75 -4.36 -9.68
CA GLN A 354 45.66 -3.43 -10.35
C GLN A 354 45.80 -2.07 -9.63
N LEU A 355 44.72 -1.55 -9.04
CA LEU A 355 44.74 -0.25 -8.38
C LEU A 355 45.28 -0.29 -6.94
N GLY A 356 45.45 -1.49 -6.35
CA GLY A 356 45.93 -1.65 -4.97
C GLY A 356 45.08 -0.93 -3.92
N PHE A 357 43.84 -0.56 -4.27
CA PHE A 357 42.99 0.32 -3.48
C PHE A 357 42.66 -0.28 -2.11
N THR A 358 42.39 -1.59 -2.07
CA THR A 358 42.16 -2.35 -0.83
C THR A 358 43.35 -2.24 0.12
N ALA A 359 44.58 -2.41 -0.38
CA ALA A 359 45.80 -2.31 0.43
C ALA A 359 46.02 -0.90 0.96
N SER A 360 45.83 0.13 0.12
CA SER A 360 45.94 1.53 0.55
C SER A 360 44.88 1.91 1.58
N PHE A 361 43.66 1.36 1.47
CA PHE A 361 42.58 1.60 2.42
C PHE A 361 42.88 0.94 3.78
N HIS A 362 43.34 -0.31 3.79
CA HIS A 362 43.76 -0.99 5.02
C HIS A 362 44.86 -0.22 5.75
N ALA A 363 45.90 0.22 5.03
CA ALA A 363 46.98 1.01 5.61
C ALA A 363 46.47 2.30 6.30
N LYS A 364 45.49 2.99 5.69
CA LYS A 364 44.86 4.17 6.31
C LYS A 364 44.00 3.83 7.52
N CYS A 365 43.29 2.71 7.50
CA CYS A 365 42.55 2.25 8.68
C CYS A 365 43.50 1.96 9.85
N ASP A 366 44.64 1.32 9.59
CA ASP A 366 45.67 1.04 10.61
C ASP A 366 46.29 2.33 11.16
N GLU A 367 46.51 3.33 10.31
CA GLU A 367 46.97 4.65 10.74
C GLU A 367 45.95 5.32 11.69
N ILE A 368 44.67 5.35 11.31
CA ILE A 368 43.59 5.92 12.13
C ILE A 368 43.49 5.16 13.46
N LYS A 369 43.55 3.84 13.42
CA LYS A 369 43.51 2.97 14.61
C LYS A 369 44.62 3.31 15.58
N THR A 370 45.85 3.41 15.08
CA THR A 370 47.04 3.72 15.89
C THR A 370 46.94 5.12 16.51
N GLN A 371 46.50 6.11 15.74
CA GLN A 371 46.31 7.48 16.24
C GLN A 371 45.23 7.55 17.34
N LEU A 372 44.10 6.86 17.14
CA LEU A 372 42.99 6.88 18.09
C LEU A 372 43.35 6.13 19.38
N HIS A 373 44.04 4.99 19.27
CA HIS A 373 44.56 4.23 20.41
C HIS A 373 45.53 5.06 21.26
N ALA A 374 46.49 5.72 20.62
CA ALA A 374 47.44 6.61 21.30
C ALA A 374 46.74 7.78 22.02
N GLN A 375 45.69 8.36 21.42
CA GLN A 375 44.89 9.42 22.06
C GLN A 375 44.12 8.91 23.28
N ILE A 376 43.59 7.68 23.23
CA ILE A 376 42.87 7.08 24.35
C ILE A 376 43.85 6.78 25.49
N LEU A 377 45.01 6.19 25.21
CA LEU A 377 46.04 5.94 26.22
C LEU A 377 46.53 7.23 26.87
N ALA A 378 46.81 8.28 26.09
CA ALA A 378 47.22 9.58 26.63
C ALA A 378 46.15 10.21 27.54
N LYS A 379 44.86 10.00 27.24
CA LYS A 379 43.75 10.46 28.11
C LYS A 379 43.64 9.64 29.39
N VAL A 380 43.84 8.33 29.31
CA VAL A 380 43.81 7.42 30.47
C VAL A 380 45.00 7.68 31.39
N ASP A 381 46.18 7.93 30.83
CA ASP A 381 47.40 8.26 31.57
C ASP A 381 47.33 9.65 32.25
N GLY A 382 46.39 10.50 31.84
CA GLY A 382 46.12 11.82 32.43
C GLY A 382 44.98 11.86 33.46
N LEU A 383 44.38 10.71 33.81
CA LEU A 383 43.34 10.60 34.85
C LEU A 383 43.96 10.65 36.26
N GLU A 384 43.16 11.00 37.27
CA GLU A 384 43.58 10.93 38.67
C GLU A 384 43.93 9.48 39.08
N GLU A 385 44.97 9.32 39.91
CA GLU A 385 45.57 8.03 40.31
C GLU A 385 44.53 6.97 40.79
N GLN A 386 43.46 7.42 41.45
CA GLN A 386 42.39 6.54 41.96
C GLN A 386 41.54 5.90 40.86
N VAL A 387 41.33 6.60 39.74
CA VAL A 387 40.54 6.13 38.59
C VAL A 387 41.41 5.28 37.67
N GLN A 388 42.68 5.65 37.52
CA GLN A 388 43.66 4.92 36.72
C GLN A 388 43.87 3.49 37.22
N HIS A 389 43.86 3.27 38.54
CA HIS A 389 44.03 1.96 39.17
C HIS A 389 42.87 0.97 38.92
N HIS A 390 41.71 1.46 38.47
CA HIS A 390 40.53 0.67 38.13
C HIS A 390 40.45 0.29 36.64
N VAL A 391 41.34 0.84 35.79
CA VAL A 391 41.36 0.57 34.36
C VAL A 391 42.40 -0.50 34.07
N ASP A 392 41.95 -1.72 33.80
CA ASP A 392 42.82 -2.78 33.28
C ASP A 392 43.23 -2.45 31.85
N ARG A 393 44.53 -2.21 31.65
CA ARG A 393 45.11 -1.82 30.36
C ARG A 393 44.95 -2.90 29.30
N ALA A 394 45.03 -4.18 29.69
CA ALA A 394 44.88 -5.28 28.75
C ALA A 394 43.43 -5.41 28.26
N LEU A 395 42.46 -5.25 29.16
CA LEU A 395 41.04 -5.23 28.80
C LEU A 395 40.66 -4.00 27.98
N LEU A 396 41.28 -2.84 28.26
CA LEU A 396 41.07 -1.63 27.46
C LEU A 396 41.55 -1.81 26.02
N ASP A 397 42.75 -2.38 25.84
CA ASP A 397 43.32 -2.65 24.52
C ASP A 397 42.45 -3.64 23.73
N GLU A 398 42.01 -4.72 24.36
CA GLU A 398 41.11 -5.70 23.73
C GLU A 398 39.75 -5.09 23.40
N ALA A 399 39.15 -4.32 24.32
CA ALA A 399 37.86 -3.67 24.08
C ALA A 399 37.93 -2.61 22.98
N PHE A 400 39.03 -1.87 22.90
CA PHE A 400 39.27 -0.91 21.82
C PHE A 400 39.39 -1.63 20.48
N GLU A 401 40.18 -2.70 20.42
CA GLU A 401 40.38 -3.51 19.22
C GLU A 401 39.05 -4.03 18.68
N GLN A 402 38.28 -4.70 19.54
CA GLN A 402 36.96 -5.23 19.18
C GLN A 402 36.03 -4.12 18.69
N ARG A 403 35.96 -2.99 19.42
CA ARG A 403 35.06 -1.89 19.07
C ARG A 403 35.46 -1.17 17.78
N PHE A 404 36.76 -1.01 17.54
CA PHE A 404 37.28 -0.44 16.30
C PHE A 404 36.90 -1.32 15.11
N GLU A 405 37.13 -2.63 15.22
CA GLU A 405 36.81 -3.59 14.18
C GLU A 405 35.30 -3.67 13.91
N GLU A 406 34.46 -3.64 14.95
CA GLU A 406 33.00 -3.56 14.80
C GLU A 406 32.58 -2.31 14.01
N ILE A 407 33.12 -1.14 14.35
CA ILE A 407 32.78 0.13 13.69
C ILE A 407 33.33 0.16 12.26
N ARG A 408 34.55 -0.34 12.04
CA ARG A 408 35.18 -0.48 10.72
C ARG A 408 34.31 -1.34 9.82
N MET A 409 33.95 -2.53 10.27
CA MET A 409 33.11 -3.48 9.53
C MET A 409 31.72 -2.92 9.26
N ALA A 410 31.07 -2.30 10.25
CA ALA A 410 29.76 -1.68 10.07
C ALA A 410 29.80 -0.54 9.04
N THR A 411 30.86 0.26 9.05
CA THR A 411 31.05 1.37 8.10
C THR A 411 31.35 0.83 6.70
N MET A 412 32.26 -0.14 6.56
CA MET A 412 32.61 -0.76 5.27
C MET A 412 31.39 -1.41 4.61
N ARG A 413 30.59 -2.17 5.36
CA ARG A 413 29.34 -2.76 4.83
C ARG A 413 28.38 -1.69 4.30
N LYS A 414 28.42 -0.48 4.83
CA LYS A 414 27.55 0.62 4.41
C LYS A 414 28.10 1.43 3.23
N SER A 415 29.37 1.82 3.27
CA SER A 415 29.95 2.76 2.30
C SER A 415 30.74 2.10 1.17
N LEU A 416 31.38 0.96 1.44
CA LEU A 416 32.33 0.29 0.55
C LEU A 416 32.16 -1.23 0.58
N PRO A 417 30.95 -1.78 0.34
CA PRO A 417 30.70 -3.21 0.45
C PRO A 417 31.52 -4.04 -0.55
N GLY A 418 31.90 -3.48 -1.70
CA GLY A 418 32.73 -4.17 -2.71
C GLY A 418 34.15 -4.52 -2.24
N LEU A 419 34.68 -3.83 -1.23
CA LEU A 419 36.01 -4.12 -0.68
C LEU A 419 36.02 -5.27 0.32
N LEU A 420 34.85 -5.73 0.76
CA LEU A 420 34.75 -6.85 1.67
C LEU A 420 34.83 -8.18 0.90
N PRO A 421 35.38 -9.24 1.52
CA PRO A 421 35.23 -10.61 1.03
C PRO A 421 33.76 -10.95 0.80
N THR A 422 33.47 -11.75 -0.23
CA THR A 422 32.11 -12.04 -0.72
C THR A 422 31.17 -12.57 0.38
N ASP A 423 31.69 -13.34 1.33
CA ASP A 423 30.97 -13.89 2.49
C ASP A 423 30.61 -12.83 3.56
N GLN A 424 31.32 -11.70 3.59
CA GLN A 424 31.14 -10.61 4.56
C GLN A 424 30.37 -9.42 4.00
N ARG A 425 30.14 -9.40 2.68
CA ARG A 425 29.33 -8.38 2.01
C ARG A 425 27.90 -8.44 2.53
N PRO A 426 27.24 -7.29 2.75
CA PRO A 426 25.80 -7.30 3.00
C PRO A 426 25.10 -7.94 1.81
N ARG A 427 24.00 -8.67 2.06
CA ARG A 427 23.16 -9.16 0.96
C ARG A 427 22.76 -7.98 0.09
N TYR A 428 23.15 -8.02 -1.17
CA TYR A 428 22.73 -7.00 -2.13
C TYR A 428 21.21 -7.09 -2.28
N ARG A 429 20.52 -6.08 -1.76
CA ARG A 429 19.10 -5.89 -2.02
C ARG A 429 18.99 -5.02 -3.26
N ASP A 430 18.74 -5.67 -4.38
CA ASP A 430 18.45 -5.02 -5.65
C ASP A 430 17.40 -3.91 -5.45
N PRO A 431 17.74 -2.63 -5.71
CA PRO A 431 16.79 -1.53 -5.58
C PRO A 431 15.56 -1.70 -6.48
N ASN A 432 15.68 -2.51 -7.53
CA ASN A 432 14.61 -2.85 -8.46
C ASN A 432 14.04 -4.26 -8.19
N TRP A 433 14.22 -4.82 -6.99
CA TRP A 433 13.71 -6.15 -6.60
C TRP A 433 12.22 -6.32 -6.92
N ASP A 434 11.42 -5.27 -6.73
CA ASP A 434 9.98 -5.29 -6.97
C ASP A 434 9.60 -5.23 -8.45
N GLN A 435 10.54 -4.85 -9.33
CA GLN A 435 10.33 -4.76 -10.78
C GLN A 435 10.74 -6.03 -11.53
N ARG A 436 11.08 -7.10 -10.80
CA ARG A 436 11.48 -8.35 -11.43
C ARG A 436 10.31 -9.03 -12.09
N GLU A 437 10.47 -9.32 -13.38
CA GLU A 437 9.60 -10.21 -14.13
C GLU A 437 9.88 -11.69 -13.75
N ASP A 438 9.94 -12.00 -12.44
CA ASP A 438 10.21 -13.36 -11.96
C ASP A 438 9.11 -14.33 -12.46
N PHE A 439 9.53 -15.49 -12.93
CA PHE A 439 8.64 -16.51 -13.46
C PHE A 439 7.71 -17.04 -12.35
N VAL A 440 6.40 -16.95 -12.57
CA VAL A 440 5.41 -17.63 -11.73
C VAL A 440 5.06 -18.97 -12.37
N PRO A 441 5.25 -20.10 -11.67
CA PRO A 441 4.87 -21.41 -12.18
C PRO A 441 3.36 -21.46 -12.53
N GLY A 442 3.03 -21.99 -13.71
CA GLY A 442 1.65 -22.03 -14.19
C GLY A 442 0.68 -22.79 -13.27
N TRP A 443 1.17 -23.79 -12.52
CA TRP A 443 0.35 -24.51 -11.54
C TRP A 443 -0.08 -23.62 -10.37
N MET A 444 0.76 -22.67 -9.94
CA MET A 444 0.40 -21.70 -8.91
C MET A 444 -0.71 -20.77 -9.41
N ILE A 445 -0.61 -20.32 -10.66
CA ILE A 445 -1.67 -19.53 -11.31
C ILE A 445 -2.98 -20.31 -11.33
N PHE A 446 -2.94 -21.57 -11.76
CA PHE A 446 -4.11 -22.43 -11.82
C PHE A 446 -4.78 -22.61 -10.45
N ILE A 447 -4.01 -22.87 -9.39
CA ILE A 447 -4.54 -23.01 -8.03
C ILE A 447 -5.23 -21.72 -7.57
N HIS A 448 -4.63 -20.55 -7.84
CA HIS A 448 -5.24 -19.27 -7.44
C HIS A 448 -6.55 -18.99 -8.20
N ILE A 449 -6.62 -19.31 -9.50
CA ILE A 449 -7.87 -19.20 -10.28
C ILE A 449 -8.93 -20.15 -9.73
N LEU A 450 -8.55 -21.39 -9.42
CA LEU A 450 -9.46 -22.38 -8.85
C LEU A 450 -10.00 -21.92 -7.49
N PHE A 451 -9.12 -21.38 -6.64
CA PHE A 451 -9.52 -20.87 -5.33
C PHE A 451 -10.41 -19.64 -5.44
N MET A 452 -10.13 -18.72 -6.37
CA MET A 452 -11.03 -17.58 -6.66
C MET A 452 -12.42 -18.05 -7.11
N ALA A 453 -12.49 -19.03 -8.02
CA ALA A 453 -13.75 -19.61 -8.45
C ALA A 453 -14.48 -20.33 -7.30
N TRP A 454 -13.75 -21.02 -6.43
CA TRP A 454 -14.28 -21.66 -5.23
C TRP A 454 -14.87 -20.63 -4.24
N THR A 455 -14.17 -19.53 -3.98
CA THR A 455 -14.64 -18.45 -3.12
C THR A 455 -15.91 -17.81 -3.67
N VAL A 456 -15.97 -17.55 -4.99
CA VAL A 456 -17.18 -17.01 -5.65
C VAL A 456 -18.34 -18.01 -5.58
N PHE A 457 -18.10 -19.30 -5.84
CA PHE A 457 -19.14 -20.32 -5.77
C PHE A 457 -19.70 -20.49 -4.36
N ASN A 458 -18.84 -20.38 -3.35
CA ASN A 458 -19.20 -20.53 -1.94
C ASN A 458 -19.42 -19.18 -1.22
N ALA A 459 -19.70 -18.09 -1.94
CA ALA A 459 -19.81 -16.74 -1.35
C ALA A 459 -20.85 -16.65 -0.21
N HIS A 460 -21.86 -17.53 -0.19
CA HIS A 460 -22.86 -17.61 0.87
C HIS A 460 -22.43 -18.39 2.12
N TYR A 461 -21.27 -19.06 2.09
CA TYR A 461 -20.75 -19.93 3.15
C TYR A 461 -19.32 -19.53 3.54
N PRO A 462 -19.14 -18.49 4.39
CA PRO A 462 -17.83 -17.99 4.82
C PRO A 462 -16.84 -19.06 5.29
N ALA A 463 -17.32 -20.06 6.02
CA ALA A 463 -16.50 -21.13 6.56
C ALA A 463 -15.75 -21.97 5.51
N LEU A 464 -16.14 -21.88 4.23
CA LEU A 464 -15.50 -22.62 3.13
C LEU A 464 -14.38 -21.84 2.44
N PHE A 465 -14.23 -20.54 2.70
CA PHE A 465 -13.26 -19.69 2.01
C PHE A 465 -12.42 -18.78 2.91
N ILE A 466 -12.73 -18.69 4.21
CA ILE A 466 -11.80 -18.21 5.25
C ILE A 466 -10.75 -19.29 5.48
#